data_AF-A0YLD0-F1
#
_entry.id   AF-A0YLD0-F1
#
_cell.length_a   1.000
_cell.length_b   1.000
_cell.length_c   1.000
_cell.angle_alpha   90.00
_cell.angle_beta   90.00
_cell.angle_gamma   90.00
#
_symmetry.space_group_name_H-M   'P 1'
#
loop_
_entity.id
_entity.type
_entity.pdbx_description
1 polymer ?
#
loop_
_entity_poly.entity_id
_entity_poly.type
_entity_poly.pdbx_seq_one_letter_code
_entity_poly.pdbx_strand_id
1 'polypeptide(L)'
;MSLTLTSVYLANLGLPLFTQSIFYQVLLLIPIIFIEAFIHRKILKLKIARSISIAFSTNFISTFAGVLLVFIVGQNYCCLPFSFPLLPLELIVTLIPMFFFSFMLELIVGYLVLKEQEQKIIHQSFFQANVFTYLMLETLAITQLIRGYWN
;
A
#
# COMPACT_ATOMS: atom_id res chain seq x y z
N MET A 1 28.47 26.29 4.67
CA MET A 1 27.93 25.00 5.14
C MET A 1 28.33 23.95 4.12
N SER A 2 29.49 23.32 4.31
CA SER A 2 30.03 22.33 3.37
C SER A 2 29.22 21.04 3.50
N LEU A 3 28.41 20.74 2.49
CA LEU A 3 27.87 19.39 2.27
C LEU A 3 29.07 18.45 2.17
N THR A 4 29.33 17.69 3.23
CA THR A 4 30.39 16.69 3.24
C THR A 4 30.05 15.63 2.19
N LEU A 5 31.03 15.21 1.40
CA LEU A 5 30.91 14.25 0.30
C LEU A 5 30.11 12.98 0.68
N THR A 6 30.17 12.58 1.95
CA THR A 6 29.43 11.48 2.55
C THR A 6 27.91 11.68 2.57
N SER A 7 27.42 12.91 2.76
CA SER A 7 25.99 13.23 2.71
C SER A 7 25.39 13.08 1.31
N VAL A 8 26.16 13.44 0.27
CA VAL A 8 25.76 13.27 -1.15
C VAL A 8 25.80 11.79 -1.54
N TYR A 9 26.77 11.02 -1.04
CA TYR A 9 26.84 9.58 -1.26
C TYR A 9 25.71 8.80 -0.56
N LEU A 10 25.34 9.18 0.67
CA LEU A 10 24.19 8.62 1.40
C LEU A 10 22.85 9.03 0.79
N ALA A 11 22.70 10.28 0.34
CA ALA A 11 21.51 10.75 -0.36
C ALA A 11 21.30 10.05 -1.71
N ASN A 12 22.38 9.72 -2.41
CA ASN A 12 22.36 8.92 -3.64
C ASN A 12 22.16 7.42 -3.42
N LEU A 13 22.21 6.91 -2.19
CA LEU A 13 21.82 5.52 -1.88
C LEU A 13 20.30 5.40 -1.63
N GLY A 14 19.65 6.44 -1.10
CA GLY A 14 18.21 6.46 -0.84
C GLY A 14 17.36 6.61 -2.12
N LEU A 15 17.79 7.40 -3.09
CA LEU A 15 17.07 7.61 -4.37
C LEU A 15 16.91 6.33 -5.21
N PRO A 16 17.96 5.50 -5.41
CA PRO A 16 17.83 4.20 -6.07
C PRO A 16 16.91 3.25 -5.31
N LEU A 17 16.97 3.20 -3.97
CA LEU A 17 16.10 2.34 -3.17
C LEU A 17 14.63 2.78 -3.25
N PHE A 18 14.37 4.09 -3.19
CA PHE A 18 13.02 4.65 -3.30
C PHE A 18 12.41 4.45 -4.70
N THR A 19 13.17 4.74 -5.76
CA THR A 19 12.72 4.55 -7.15
C THR A 19 12.51 3.09 -7.50
N GLN A 20 13.39 2.18 -7.04
CA GLN A 20 13.18 0.74 -7.15
C GLN A 20 11.94 0.30 -6.38
N SER A 21 11.73 0.82 -5.16
CA SER A 21 10.57 0.45 -4.35
C SER A 21 9.25 0.85 -5.02
N ILE A 22 9.15 2.06 -5.56
CA ILE A 22 7.98 2.50 -6.35
C ILE A 22 7.76 1.59 -7.56
N PHE A 23 8.82 1.28 -8.31
CA PHE A 23 8.70 0.41 -9.48
C PHE A 23 8.16 -0.97 -9.12
N TYR A 24 8.67 -1.59 -8.06
CA TYR A 24 8.15 -2.89 -7.59
C TYR A 24 6.72 -2.80 -7.05
N GLN A 25 6.34 -1.71 -6.38
CA GLN A 25 4.97 -1.49 -5.92
C GLN A 25 3.98 -1.36 -7.10
N VAL A 26 4.36 -0.66 -8.17
CA VAL A 26 3.55 -0.56 -9.40
C VAL A 26 3.40 -1.92 -10.06
N LEU A 27 4.47 -2.72 -10.14
CA LEU A 27 4.38 -4.07 -10.68
C LEU A 27 3.52 -4.98 -9.79
N LEU A 28 3.57 -4.81 -8.47
CA LEU A 28 2.78 -5.58 -7.50
C LEU A 28 1.29 -5.24 -7.56
N LEU A 29 0.91 -4.08 -8.11
CA LEU A 29 -0.48 -3.71 -8.28
C LEU A 29 -1.26 -4.71 -9.15
N ILE A 30 -0.61 -5.27 -10.18
CA ILE A 30 -1.22 -6.26 -11.07
C ILE A 30 -1.69 -7.51 -10.28
N PRO A 31 -0.80 -8.24 -9.58
CA PRO A 31 -1.20 -9.41 -8.80
C PRO A 31 -2.12 -9.05 -7.62
N ILE A 32 -1.96 -7.87 -7.00
CA ILE A 32 -2.88 -7.38 -5.96
C ILE A 32 -4.31 -7.30 -6.50
N ILE A 33 -4.53 -6.60 -7.62
CA ILE A 33 -5.86 -6.45 -8.22
C ILE A 33 -6.46 -7.82 -8.55
N PHE A 34 -5.66 -8.76 -9.08
CA PHE A 34 -6.16 -10.10 -9.40
C PHE A 34 -6.60 -10.87 -8.14
N ILE A 35 -5.82 -10.84 -7.07
CA ILE A 35 -6.14 -11.52 -5.82
C ILE A 35 -7.37 -10.91 -5.17
N GLU A 36 -7.46 -9.58 -5.09
CA GLU A 36 -8.65 -8.92 -4.56
C GLU A 36 -9.89 -9.18 -5.39
N ALA A 37 -9.78 -9.10 -6.72
CA ALA A 37 -10.90 -9.41 -7.61
C ALA A 37 -11.37 -10.87 -7.42
N PHE A 38 -10.45 -11.81 -7.21
CA PHE A 38 -10.78 -13.19 -6.88
C PHE A 38 -11.51 -13.31 -5.54
N ILE A 39 -11.04 -12.63 -4.49
CA ILE A 39 -11.66 -12.60 -3.16
C ILE A 39 -13.08 -12.00 -3.24
N HIS A 40 -13.22 -10.83 -3.87
CA HIS A 40 -14.51 -10.17 -4.08
C HIS A 40 -15.48 -11.06 -4.85
N ARG A 41 -15.02 -11.71 -5.93
CA ARG A 41 -15.85 -12.65 -6.68
C ARG A 41 -16.33 -13.80 -5.80
N LYS A 42 -15.45 -14.38 -4.97
CA LYS A 42 -15.76 -15.52 -4.12
C LYS A 42 -16.77 -15.17 -3.02
N ILE A 43 -16.63 -14.00 -2.40
CA ILE A 43 -17.43 -13.60 -1.24
C ILE A 43 -18.72 -12.88 -1.65
N LEU A 44 -18.62 -11.91 -2.56
CA LEU A 44 -19.75 -11.08 -3.01
C LEU A 44 -20.51 -11.70 -4.20
N LYS A 45 -20.04 -12.84 -4.73
CA LYS A 45 -20.64 -13.55 -5.88
C LYS A 45 -20.84 -12.67 -7.11
N LEU A 46 -19.97 -11.69 -7.32
CA LEU A 46 -20.02 -10.76 -8.44
C LEU A 46 -19.49 -11.38 -9.74
N LYS A 47 -19.84 -10.78 -10.88
CA LYS A 47 -19.19 -11.08 -12.17
C LYS A 47 -17.73 -10.62 -12.13
N ILE A 48 -16.85 -11.38 -12.78
CA ILE A 48 -15.40 -11.13 -12.76
C ILE A 48 -15.02 -9.70 -13.19
N ALA A 49 -15.66 -9.16 -14.23
CA ALA A 49 -15.40 -7.79 -14.70
C ALA A 49 -15.75 -6.74 -13.62
N ARG A 50 -16.84 -6.96 -12.88
CA ARG A 50 -17.24 -6.07 -11.78
C ARG A 50 -16.28 -6.19 -10.60
N SER A 51 -15.83 -7.41 -10.27
CA SER A 51 -14.82 -7.61 -9.22
C SER A 51 -13.48 -6.94 -9.54
N ILE A 52 -13.01 -7.04 -10.79
CA ILE A 52 -11.78 -6.36 -11.24
C ILE A 52 -11.95 -4.85 -11.18
N SER A 53 -13.09 -4.32 -11.66
CA SER A 53 -13.36 -2.88 -11.62
C SER A 53 -13.41 -2.34 -10.19
N ILE A 54 -14.02 -3.07 -9.26
CA ILE A 54 -14.03 -2.71 -7.83
C ILE A 54 -12.60 -2.71 -7.28
N ALA A 55 -11.88 -3.83 -7.39
CA ALA A 55 -10.51 -3.97 -6.89
C ALA A 55 -9.56 -2.88 -7.43
N PHE A 56 -9.65 -2.59 -8.72
CA PHE A 56 -8.88 -1.53 -9.36
C PHE A 56 -9.24 -0.15 -8.78
N SER A 57 -10.53 0.17 -8.70
CA SER A 57 -10.98 1.49 -8.24
C SER A 57 -10.64 1.72 -6.78
N THR A 58 -10.81 0.70 -5.93
CA THR A 58 -10.55 0.76 -4.50
C THR A 58 -9.06 0.93 -4.22
N ASN A 59 -8.19 0.15 -4.86
CA ASN A 59 -6.73 0.32 -4.77
C ASN A 59 -6.27 1.67 -5.31
N PHE A 60 -6.83 2.13 -6.42
CA PHE A 60 -6.46 3.42 -7.00
C PHE A 60 -6.80 4.58 -6.04
N ILE A 61 -8.03 4.58 -5.52
CA ILE A 61 -8.50 5.61 -4.57
C ILE A 61 -7.69 5.55 -3.27
N SER A 62 -7.50 4.36 -2.69
CA SER A 62 -6.78 4.22 -1.42
C SER A 62 -5.30 4.57 -1.56
N THR A 63 -4.66 4.24 -2.69
CA THR A 63 -3.28 4.65 -2.99
C THR A 63 -3.17 6.16 -3.09
N PHE A 64 -4.05 6.82 -3.85
CA PHE A 64 -4.01 8.27 -4.00
C PHE A 64 -4.26 9.00 -2.67
N ALA A 65 -5.27 8.55 -1.91
CA ALA A 65 -5.56 9.09 -0.59
C ALA A 65 -4.42 8.83 0.41
N GLY A 66 -3.79 7.66 0.33
CA GLY A 66 -2.67 7.31 1.19
C GLY A 66 -1.43 8.16 0.93
N VAL A 67 -1.10 8.41 -0.34
CA VAL A 67 -0.03 9.34 -0.72
C VAL A 67 -0.29 10.72 -0.13
N LEU A 68 -1.51 11.26 -0.29
CA LEU A 68 -1.88 12.55 0.29
C LEU A 68 -1.76 12.56 1.82
N LEU A 69 -2.20 11.49 2.49
CA LEU A 69 -2.08 11.37 3.94
C LEU A 69 -0.61 11.39 4.38
N VAL A 70 0.26 10.62 3.71
CA VAL A 70 1.71 10.62 3.99
C VAL A 70 2.31 12.00 3.77
N PHE A 71 1.91 12.74 2.74
CA PHE A 71 2.36 14.11 2.53
C PHE A 71 1.91 15.05 3.66
N ILE A 72 0.65 14.99 4.08
CA ILE A 72 0.12 15.89 5.12
C ILE A 72 0.74 15.57 6.48
N VAL A 73 0.76 14.29 6.86
CA VAL A 73 1.23 13.85 8.18
C VAL A 73 2.76 13.88 8.24
N GLY A 74 3.45 13.50 7.16
CA GLY A 74 4.91 13.46 7.10
C GLY A 74 5.58 14.83 7.16
N GLN A 75 4.87 15.91 6.84
CA GLN A 75 5.37 17.28 7.04
C GLN A 75 5.24 17.75 8.50
N ASN A 76 4.33 17.15 9.29
CA ASN A 76 3.98 17.61 10.63
C ASN A 76 4.53 16.72 11.75
N TYR A 77 4.86 15.47 11.47
CA TYR A 77 5.37 14.51 12.46
C TYR A 77 6.76 14.01 12.06
N CYS A 78 7.71 14.14 12.99
CA CYS A 78 9.14 13.77 12.89
C CYS A 78 9.41 12.29 12.50
N CYS A 79 8.37 11.43 12.50
CA CYS A 79 8.47 9.97 12.43
C CYS A 79 7.99 9.37 11.10
N LEU A 80 8.07 10.12 10.00
CA LEU A 80 7.60 9.78 8.63
C LEU A 80 8.65 10.22 7.58
N PRO A 81 8.56 9.85 6.27
CA PRO A 81 9.55 9.12 5.43
C PRO A 81 10.91 9.75 5.11
N PHE A 82 11.40 10.65 5.94
CA PHE A 82 12.61 11.43 5.66
C PHE A 82 13.65 11.38 6.78
N SER A 83 13.34 10.76 7.92
CA SER A 83 14.19 10.75 9.12
C SER A 83 14.64 9.35 9.56
N PHE A 84 14.04 8.27 9.02
CA PHE A 84 14.40 6.91 9.42
C PHE A 84 15.68 6.44 8.70
N PRO A 85 16.66 5.89 9.43
CA PRO A 85 17.91 5.42 8.83
C PRO A 85 17.74 4.17 7.94
N LEU A 86 16.57 3.50 8.00
CA LEU A 86 16.27 2.25 7.30
C LEU A 86 14.90 2.35 6.60
N LEU A 87 14.90 2.79 5.34
CA LEU A 87 13.71 2.94 4.50
C LEU A 87 12.77 1.71 4.49
N PRO A 88 13.25 0.45 4.41
CA PRO A 88 12.33 -0.70 4.38
C PRO A 88 11.69 -0.98 5.74
N LEU A 89 12.36 -0.67 6.86
CA LEU A 89 11.78 -0.81 8.20
C LEU A 89 10.67 0.23 8.41
N GLU A 90 10.87 1.44 7.90
CA GLU A 90 9.85 2.48 7.90
C GLU A 90 8.62 2.09 7.08
N LEU A 91 8.81 1.47 5.91
CA LEU A 91 7.70 0.92 5.13
C LEU A 91 6.88 -0.09 5.94
N ILE A 92 7.54 -1.02 6.62
CA ILE A 92 6.88 -2.02 7.48
C ILE A 92 6.03 -1.35 8.58
N VAL A 93 6.60 -0.38 9.29
CA VAL A 93 5.88 0.31 10.38
C VAL A 93 4.73 1.15 9.85
N THR A 94 4.91 1.81 8.71
CA THR A 94 3.87 2.66 8.08
C THR A 94 2.75 1.85 7.44
N LEU A 95 3.00 0.61 7.01
CA LEU A 95 1.96 -0.27 6.46
C LEU A 95 0.85 -0.56 7.48
N ILE A 96 1.14 -0.62 8.79
CA ILE A 96 0.14 -0.90 9.83
C ILE A 96 -0.96 0.19 9.90
N PRO A 97 -0.65 1.48 10.11
CA PRO A 97 -1.69 2.51 10.10
C PRO A 97 -2.32 2.68 8.72
N MET A 98 -1.55 2.48 7.64
CA MET A 98 -2.06 2.55 6.27
C MET A 98 -3.09 1.47 5.98
N PHE A 99 -2.94 0.26 6.53
CA PHE A 99 -3.92 -0.82 6.43
C PHE A 99 -5.30 -0.37 6.90
N PHE A 100 -5.38 0.18 8.12
CA PHE A 100 -6.66 0.64 8.68
C PHE A 100 -7.25 1.78 7.86
N PHE A 101 -6.41 2.74 7.43
CA PHE A 101 -6.86 3.84 6.60
C PHE A 101 -7.41 3.38 5.24
N SER A 102 -6.69 2.50 4.55
CA SER A 102 -7.11 1.89 3.29
C SER A 102 -8.43 1.14 3.48
N PHE A 103 -8.50 0.28 4.49
CA PHE A 103 -9.69 -0.50 4.79
C PHE A 103 -10.93 0.39 5.01
N MET A 104 -10.79 1.49 5.78
CA MET A 104 -11.90 2.42 6.00
C MET A 104 -12.36 3.08 4.70
N LEU A 105 -11.44 3.54 3.85
CA LEU A 105 -11.78 4.14 2.56
C LEU A 105 -12.46 3.14 1.63
N GLU A 106 -11.96 1.92 1.57
CA GLU A 106 -12.49 0.87 0.72
C GLU A 106 -13.89 0.44 1.15
N LEU A 107 -14.17 0.40 2.46
CA LEU A 107 -15.52 0.19 2.96
C LEU A 107 -16.48 1.30 2.53
N ILE A 108 -16.05 2.57 2.60
CA ILE A 108 -16.88 3.70 2.15
C ILE A 108 -17.22 3.52 0.67
N VAL A 109 -16.22 3.23 -0.17
CA VAL A 109 -16.45 2.96 -1.61
C VAL A 109 -17.35 1.73 -1.80
N GLY A 110 -17.10 0.66 -1.05
CA GLY A 110 -17.89 -0.57 -1.08
C GLY A 110 -19.36 -0.33 -0.77
N TYR A 111 -19.68 0.41 0.29
CA TYR A 111 -21.06 0.74 0.65
C TYR A 111 -21.74 1.65 -0.38
N LEU A 112 -20.99 2.54 -1.05
CA LEU A 112 -21.54 3.40 -2.11
C LEU A 112 -21.84 2.62 -3.40
N VAL A 113 -20.99 1.65 -3.75
CA VAL A 113 -21.05 0.91 -5.03
C VAL A 113 -21.88 -0.39 -4.96
N LEU A 114 -21.91 -1.05 -3.80
CA LEU A 114 -22.53 -2.36 -3.58
C LEU A 114 -23.76 -2.27 -2.68
N LYS A 115 -24.65 -1.31 -2.97
CA LYS A 115 -25.86 -1.06 -2.16
C LYS A 115 -26.80 -2.26 -2.07
N GLU A 116 -26.71 -3.19 -3.01
CA GLU A 116 -27.51 -4.42 -3.06
C GLU A 116 -26.99 -5.55 -2.15
N GLN A 117 -25.77 -5.42 -1.62
CA GLN A 117 -25.14 -6.46 -0.79
C GLN A 117 -25.32 -6.17 0.70
N GLU A 118 -25.35 -7.22 1.52
CA GLU A 118 -25.38 -7.08 2.97
C GLU A 118 -24.06 -6.48 3.48
N GLN A 119 -24.16 -5.48 4.38
CA GLN A 119 -22.99 -4.78 4.93
C GLN A 119 -21.95 -5.73 5.54
N LYS A 120 -22.41 -6.79 6.20
CA LYS A 120 -21.52 -7.80 6.80
C LYS A 120 -20.66 -8.52 5.77
N ILE A 121 -21.24 -8.86 4.61
CA ILE A 121 -20.55 -9.55 3.51
C ILE A 121 -19.58 -8.58 2.82
N ILE A 122 -19.97 -7.32 2.63
CA ILE A 122 -19.08 -6.25 2.13
C ILE A 122 -17.87 -6.12 3.05
N HIS A 123 -18.10 -5.98 4.36
CA HIS A 123 -17.03 -5.85 5.35
C HIS A 123 -16.07 -7.03 5.34
N GLN A 124 -16.59 -8.26 5.34
CA GLN A 124 -15.77 -9.45 5.27
C GLN A 124 -14.95 -9.51 3.98
N SER A 125 -15.55 -9.12 2.84
CA SER A 125 -14.87 -9.15 1.56
C SER A 125 -13.71 -8.16 1.48
N PHE A 126 -13.95 -6.91 1.88
CA PHE A 126 -12.91 -5.88 1.86
C PHE A 126 -11.84 -6.13 2.91
N PHE A 127 -12.20 -6.62 4.09
CA PHE A 127 -11.21 -6.95 5.11
C PHE A 127 -10.24 -8.04 4.64
N GLN A 128 -10.78 -9.12 4.06
CA GLN A 128 -9.95 -10.20 3.53
C GLN A 128 -9.09 -9.74 2.36
N ALA A 129 -9.66 -8.98 1.42
CA ALA A 129 -8.93 -8.41 0.29
C ALA A 129 -7.75 -7.56 0.77
N ASN A 130 -8.02 -6.62 1.68
CA ASN A 130 -7.03 -5.69 2.20
C ASN A 130 -5.92 -6.41 2.99
N VAL A 131 -6.25 -7.43 3.79
CA VAL A 131 -5.24 -8.25 4.49
C VAL A 131 -4.27 -8.90 3.52
N PHE A 132 -4.76 -9.49 2.42
CA PHE A 132 -3.89 -10.10 1.41
C PHE A 132 -3.00 -9.05 0.74
N THR A 133 -3.55 -7.89 0.41
CA THR A 133 -2.80 -6.77 -0.20
C THR A 133 -1.65 -6.31 0.68
N TYR A 134 -1.91 -6.08 1.96
CA TYR A 134 -0.87 -5.63 2.90
C TYR A 134 0.15 -6.73 3.21
N LEU A 135 -0.25 -8.01 3.25
CA LEU A 135 0.71 -9.12 3.35
C LEU A 135 1.66 -9.18 2.15
N MET A 136 1.17 -8.92 0.94
CA MET A 136 2.00 -8.85 -0.26
C MET A 136 2.99 -7.68 -0.20
N LEU A 137 2.52 -6.49 0.21
CA LEU A 137 3.36 -5.30 0.36
C LEU A 137 4.42 -5.50 1.45
N GLU A 138 4.04 -6.10 2.57
CA GLU A 138 4.93 -6.44 3.69
C GLU A 138 6.03 -7.42 3.24
N THR A 139 5.65 -8.46 2.49
CA THR A 139 6.61 -9.43 1.93
C THR A 139 7.63 -8.74 1.02
N LEU A 140 7.19 -7.77 0.21
CA LEU A 140 8.08 -6.96 -0.63
C LEU A 140 9.02 -6.10 0.23
N ALA A 141 8.52 -5.43 1.26
CA ALA A 141 9.32 -4.60 2.16
C ALA A 141 10.38 -5.42 2.91
N ILE A 142 10.01 -6.60 3.43
CA ILE A 142 10.94 -7.54 4.07
C ILE A 142 12.00 -8.04 3.07
N THR A 143 11.61 -8.37 1.84
CA THR A 143 12.55 -8.81 0.80
C THR A 143 13.56 -7.71 0.46
N GLN A 144 13.10 -6.45 0.38
CA GLN A 144 13.96 -5.28 0.18
C GLN A 144 14.89 -5.04 1.37
N LEU A 145 14.41 -5.21 2.60
CA LEU A 145 15.22 -5.13 3.81
C LEU A 145 16.35 -6.16 3.76
N ILE A 146 16.02 -7.44 3.54
CA ILE A 146 17.02 -8.52 3.48
C ILE A 146 18.03 -8.25 2.36
N ARG A 147 17.57 -7.91 1.15
CA ARG A 147 18.47 -7.63 0.03
C ARG A 147 19.36 -6.41 0.26
N GLY A 148 18.82 -5.35 0.88
CA GLY A 148 19.56 -4.12 1.18
C GLY A 148 20.59 -4.27 2.29
N TYR A 149 20.45 -5.27 3.18
CA TYR A 149 21.45 -5.58 4.21
C TYR A 149 22.59 -6.48 3.71
N TRP A 150 22.39 -7.21 2.61
CA TRP A 150 23.33 -8.23 2.12
C TRP A 150 24.13 -7.79 0.87
N ASN A 151 23.87 -6.58 0.37
CA ASN A 151 24.61 -5.93 -0.72
C ASN A 151 25.37 -4.72 -0.18
#